data_AF-A0A7J9BDQ8-F1
#
_entry.id   AF-A0A7J9BDQ8-F1
#
_cell.length_a   1.000
_cell.length_b   1.000
_cell.length_c   1.000
_cell.angle_alpha   90.00
_cell.angle_beta   90.00
_cell.angle_gamma   90.00
#
_symmetry.space_group_name_H-M   'P 1'
#
loop_
_entity.id
_entity.type
_entity.pdbx_description
1 polymer ?
#
loop_
_entity_poly.entity_id
_entity_poly.type
_entity_poly.pdbx_seq_one_letter_code
_entity_poly.pdbx_strand_id
1 'polypeptide(L)'
;MKLLMLAMINLSLLLSLYAVTVHQDQTPWPFALVLFSFLSSLPFFMNYWLVPGGFAWRKHHVYSPQLRGPVGWPLLGTLPLMGSPAHRKLANTASSLGATRVMAFSLGTTRVIISSHPDTAREILSGSSFSDRPIKESARLLMFERAIGFAPSGKYWSHLRRLAANHMFSPRRISCLEPLRQLVVDEMLVEINKGMEEKGFVELRGILQKGSLSNILESVLGSSLVEKGELGLMVKEGYELITMFNWEDCFPLRFLDFLGVKRRCHKLSTKVRNIVGQIVKERKKCGDKINNGGNDFLSALLALPKEDQLNDSDMVAVLW
;
A
#
# COMPACT_ATOMS: atom_id res chain seq x y z
N MET A 1 -30.51 -5.63 -23.78
CA MET A 1 -31.47 -6.66 -23.32
C MET A 1 -31.71 -6.63 -21.80
N LYS A 2 -30.69 -6.68 -20.94
CA LYS A 2 -30.88 -6.64 -19.46
C LYS A 2 -31.56 -5.35 -18.94
N LEU A 3 -31.23 -4.17 -19.49
CA LEU A 3 -31.90 -2.90 -19.13
C LEU A 3 -33.39 -2.91 -19.46
N LEU A 4 -33.74 -3.42 -20.65
CA LEU A 4 -35.11 -3.46 -21.11
C LEU A 4 -35.94 -4.39 -20.23
N MET A 5 -35.38 -5.55 -19.86
CA MET A 5 -36.03 -6.48 -18.93
C MET A 5 -36.24 -5.87 -17.54
N LEU A 6 -35.22 -5.22 -16.96
CA LEU A 6 -35.31 -4.55 -15.66
C LEU A 6 -36.28 -3.36 -15.67
N ALA A 7 -36.34 -2.62 -16.77
CA ALA A 7 -37.29 -1.53 -16.94
C ALA A 7 -38.73 -2.06 -17.06
N MET A 8 -38.95 -3.15 -17.81
CA MET A 8 -40.26 -3.79 -17.94
C MET A 8 -40.76 -4.39 -16.62
N ILE A 9 -39.88 -5.03 -15.85
CA ILE A 9 -40.22 -5.59 -14.53
C ILE A 9 -40.55 -4.47 -13.53
N ASN A 10 -39.79 -3.38 -13.51
CA ASN A 10 -40.10 -2.22 -12.67
C ASN A 10 -41.40 -1.54 -13.07
N LEU A 11 -41.68 -1.43 -14.37
CA LEU A 11 -42.94 -0.87 -14.87
C LEU A 11 -44.13 -1.73 -14.42
N SER A 12 -44.01 -3.06 -14.47
CA SER A 12 -45.07 -3.96 -13.97
C SER A 12 -45.26 -3.87 -12.46
N LEU A 13 -44.18 -3.74 -11.68
CA LEU A 13 -44.25 -3.57 -10.23
C LEU A 13 -44.86 -2.21 -9.85
N LEU A 14 -44.49 -1.16 -10.57
CA LEU A 14 -45.05 0.19 -10.43
C LEU A 14 -46.55 0.21 -10.72
N LEU A 15 -47.00 -0.47 -11.78
CA LEU A 15 -48.41 -0.61 -12.11
C LEU A 15 -49.18 -1.40 -11.04
N SER A 16 -48.59 -2.46 -10.49
CA SER A 16 -49.23 -3.24 -9.39
C SER A 16 -49.31 -2.46 -8.08
N LEU A 17 -48.27 -1.70 -7.71
CA LEU A 17 -48.26 -0.87 -6.51
C LEU A 17 -49.24 0.30 -6.64
N TYR A 18 -49.31 0.92 -7.82
CA TYR A 18 -50.32 1.94 -8.12
C TYR A 18 -51.74 1.36 -7.95
N ALA A 19 -52.02 0.19 -8.54
CA ALA A 19 -53.31 -0.48 -8.41
C ALA A 19 -53.68 -0.79 -6.95
N VAL A 20 -52.71 -1.20 -6.13
CA VAL A 20 -52.92 -1.48 -4.69
C VAL A 20 -53.16 -0.20 -3.88
N THR A 21 -52.44 0.89 -4.16
CA THR A 21 -52.63 2.17 -3.47
C THR A 21 -53.93 2.88 -3.85
N VAL A 22 -54.43 2.67 -5.08
CA VAL A 22 -55.72 3.18 -5.53
C VAL A 22 -56.89 2.40 -4.89
N HIS A 23 -56.68 1.12 -4.54
CA HIS A 23 -57.73 0.30 -3.97
C HIS A 23 -57.92 0.48 -2.45
N GLN A 24 -56.96 1.14 -1.77
CA GLN A 24 -56.96 1.31 -0.32
C GLN A 24 -57.01 2.81 0.04
N ASP A 25 -58.19 3.31 0.39
CA ASP A 25 -58.56 4.72 0.68
C ASP A 25 -57.72 5.45 1.76
N GLN A 26 -56.67 4.82 2.30
CA GLN A 26 -55.91 5.30 3.47
C GLN A 26 -54.49 5.81 3.16
N THR A 27 -53.98 5.70 1.92
CA THR A 27 -52.66 6.26 1.58
C THR A 27 -52.75 7.68 1.01
N PRO A 28 -52.15 8.71 1.62
CA PRO A 28 -52.23 10.06 1.09
C PRO A 28 -51.48 10.15 -0.25
N TRP A 29 -52.15 10.71 -1.28
CA TRP A 29 -51.64 10.87 -2.65
C TRP A 29 -50.19 11.42 -2.78
N PRO A 30 -49.66 12.34 -1.94
CA PRO A 30 -48.27 12.77 -2.10
C PRO A 30 -47.26 11.66 -1.78
N PHE A 31 -47.56 10.74 -0.86
CA PHE A 31 -46.68 9.62 -0.56
C PHE A 31 -46.60 8.62 -1.71
N ALA A 32 -47.72 8.37 -2.40
CA ALA A 32 -47.76 7.51 -3.57
C ALA A 32 -46.90 8.06 -4.73
N LEU A 33 -46.91 9.39 -4.96
CA LEU A 33 -46.08 10.04 -5.99
C LEU A 33 -44.58 9.99 -5.65
N VAL A 34 -44.21 10.19 -4.38
CA VAL A 34 -42.82 10.06 -3.93
C VAL A 34 -42.34 8.60 -4.08
N LEU A 35 -43.18 7.62 -3.71
CA LEU A 35 -42.84 6.21 -3.86
C LEU A 35 -42.68 5.82 -5.34
N PHE A 36 -43.58 6.28 -6.20
CA PHE A 36 -43.53 6.04 -7.64
C PHE A 36 -42.27 6.62 -8.29
N SER A 37 -41.94 7.88 -7.98
CA SER A 37 -40.71 8.52 -8.49
C SER A 37 -39.44 7.81 -8.00
N PHE A 38 -39.40 7.38 -6.74
CA PHE A 38 -38.29 6.60 -6.19
C PHE A 38 -38.12 5.26 -6.93
N LEU A 39 -39.19 4.48 -7.06
CA LEU A 39 -39.18 3.18 -7.76
C LEU A 39 -38.83 3.29 -9.24
N SER A 40 -39.30 4.33 -9.93
CA SER A 40 -38.97 4.59 -11.33
C SER A 40 -37.49 4.93 -11.53
N SER A 41 -36.90 5.68 -10.59
CA SER A 41 -35.47 6.02 -10.64
C SER A 41 -34.55 4.88 -10.20
N LEU A 42 -35.03 3.95 -9.37
CA LEU A 42 -34.26 2.84 -8.81
C LEU A 42 -33.49 2.00 -9.87
N PRO A 43 -34.07 1.55 -11.00
CA PRO A 43 -33.32 0.81 -12.01
C PRO A 43 -32.20 1.63 -12.67
N PHE A 44 -32.37 2.95 -12.82
CA PHE A 44 -31.32 3.82 -13.35
C PHE A 44 -30.15 3.88 -12.37
N PHE A 45 -30.44 4.05 -11.08
CA PHE A 45 -29.42 3.96 -10.03
C PHE A 45 -28.77 2.57 -10.02
N MET A 46 -29.54 1.48 -9.99
CA MET A 46 -29.00 0.12 -9.96
C MET A 46 -28.09 -0.16 -11.16
N ASN A 47 -28.46 0.27 -12.37
CA ASN A 47 -27.61 0.11 -13.55
C ASN A 47 -26.32 0.97 -13.47
N TYR A 48 -26.41 2.14 -12.86
CA TYR A 48 -25.26 3.02 -12.66
C TYR A 48 -24.27 2.49 -11.61
N TRP A 49 -24.76 1.79 -10.58
CA TRP A 49 -23.96 1.26 -9.47
C TRP A 49 -23.50 -0.19 -9.67
N LEU A 50 -24.37 -1.07 -10.17
CA LEU A 50 -24.15 -2.51 -10.29
C LEU A 50 -23.47 -2.89 -11.62
N VAL A 51 -22.32 -2.29 -11.89
CA VAL A 51 -21.48 -2.59 -13.05
C VAL A 51 -20.49 -3.70 -12.69
N PRO A 52 -20.16 -4.65 -13.60
CA PRO A 52 -19.04 -5.58 -13.40
C PRO A 52 -17.74 -4.82 -13.07
N GLY A 53 -17.10 -5.19 -11.96
CA GLY A 53 -15.94 -4.48 -11.42
C GLY A 53 -16.29 -3.28 -10.53
N GLY A 54 -17.56 -2.88 -10.43
CA GLY A 54 -18.07 -1.85 -9.53
C GLY A 54 -18.08 -0.43 -10.09
N PHE A 55 -18.51 0.50 -9.24
CA PHE A 55 -18.79 1.91 -9.59
C PHE A 55 -17.65 2.67 -10.28
N ALA A 56 -16.39 2.37 -9.95
CA ALA A 56 -15.24 3.06 -10.54
C ALA A 56 -15.07 2.72 -12.03
N TRP A 57 -15.63 1.60 -12.49
CA TRP A 57 -15.53 1.11 -13.87
C TRP A 57 -16.71 1.49 -14.77
N ARG A 58 -17.72 2.20 -14.25
CA ARG A 58 -18.96 2.53 -14.99
C ARG A 58 -18.77 3.18 -16.35
N LYS A 59 -17.75 4.04 -16.50
CA LYS A 59 -17.44 4.73 -17.78
C LYS A 59 -16.63 3.87 -18.76
N HIS A 60 -16.01 2.78 -18.29
CA HIS A 60 -15.06 1.98 -19.06
C HIS A 60 -15.65 0.65 -19.54
N HIS A 61 -16.75 0.20 -18.93
CA HIS A 61 -17.46 -1.00 -19.36
C HIS A 61 -17.95 -0.90 -20.82
N VAL A 62 -18.21 0.31 -21.34
CA VAL A 62 -18.63 0.53 -22.73
C VAL A 62 -17.50 0.21 -23.72
N TYR A 63 -16.23 0.43 -23.33
CA TYR A 63 -15.06 0.28 -24.21
C TYR A 63 -14.34 -1.06 -24.06
N SER A 64 -14.66 -1.83 -23.01
CA SER A 64 -13.97 -3.08 -22.71
C SER A 64 -14.93 -4.12 -22.11
N PRO A 65 -15.87 -4.65 -22.93
CA PRO A 65 -16.89 -5.60 -22.46
C PRO A 65 -16.30 -6.94 -21.97
N GLN A 66 -15.01 -7.18 -22.18
CA GLN A 66 -14.31 -8.39 -21.73
C GLN A 66 -13.80 -8.33 -20.29
N LEU A 67 -13.75 -7.14 -19.66
CA LEU A 67 -13.28 -7.02 -18.27
C LEU A 67 -14.31 -7.61 -17.32
N ARG A 68 -13.97 -8.76 -16.74
CA ARG A 68 -14.78 -9.45 -15.72
C ARG A 68 -14.40 -8.95 -14.33
N GLY A 69 -15.38 -8.90 -13.44
CA GLY A 69 -15.19 -8.41 -12.08
C GLY A 69 -16.42 -8.62 -11.21
N PRO A 70 -16.26 -8.74 -9.88
CA PRO A 70 -17.39 -8.80 -8.97
C PRO A 70 -18.19 -7.50 -9.06
N VAL A 71 -19.51 -7.61 -8.91
CA VAL A 71 -20.37 -6.44 -8.72
C VAL A 71 -20.15 -5.93 -7.28
N GLY A 72 -19.65 -4.71 -7.16
CA GLY A 72 -19.37 -4.09 -5.86
C GLY A 72 -20.59 -3.47 -5.22
N TRP A 73 -20.47 -3.12 -3.93
CA TRP A 73 -21.43 -2.30 -3.22
C TRP A 73 -21.49 -0.88 -3.81
N PRO A 74 -22.66 -0.21 -3.78
CA PRO A 74 -22.75 1.20 -4.15
C PRO A 74 -21.74 2.04 -3.38
N LEU A 75 -21.02 2.93 -4.08
CA LEU A 75 -19.92 3.79 -3.59
C LEU A 75 -18.67 3.05 -3.07
N LEU A 76 -18.83 2.01 -2.26
CA LEU A 76 -17.73 1.31 -1.58
C LEU A 76 -17.01 0.30 -2.48
N GLY A 77 -17.63 -0.15 -3.56
CA GLY A 77 -17.08 -1.20 -4.41
C GLY A 77 -16.93 -2.50 -3.62
N THR A 78 -15.76 -3.14 -3.68
CA THR A 78 -15.49 -4.38 -2.95
C THR A 78 -14.91 -4.15 -1.56
N LEU A 79 -14.76 -2.90 -1.07
CA LEU A 79 -14.17 -2.60 0.24
C LEU A 79 -14.75 -3.44 1.40
N PRO A 80 -16.09 -3.62 1.54
CA PRO A 80 -16.65 -4.43 2.61
C PRO A 80 -16.23 -5.91 2.57
N LEU A 81 -15.82 -6.39 1.38
CA LEU A 81 -15.36 -7.76 1.17
C LEU A 81 -13.85 -7.90 1.45
N MET A 82 -13.09 -6.79 1.50
CA MET A 82 -11.63 -6.75 1.62
C MET A 82 -11.10 -6.88 3.07
N GLY A 83 -11.75 -7.69 3.90
CA GLY A 83 -11.21 -8.06 5.23
C GLY A 83 -10.01 -9.03 5.12
N SER A 84 -9.25 -9.17 6.21
CA SER A 84 -8.08 -10.07 6.26
C SER A 84 -8.47 -11.56 6.09
N PRO A 85 -7.72 -12.38 5.31
CA PRO A 85 -6.65 -11.99 4.38
C PRO A 85 -7.21 -11.65 2.98
N ALA A 86 -7.00 -10.41 2.53
CA ALA A 86 -7.58 -9.90 1.28
C ALA A 86 -7.11 -10.68 0.02
N HIS A 87 -5.84 -11.06 -0.05
CA HIS A 87 -5.28 -11.76 -1.21
C HIS A 87 -5.95 -13.13 -1.47
N ARG A 88 -6.35 -13.88 -0.42
CA ARG A 88 -7.04 -15.17 -0.58
C ARG A 88 -8.45 -14.96 -1.13
N LYS A 89 -9.16 -13.93 -0.64
CA LYS A 89 -10.51 -13.58 -1.11
C LYS A 89 -10.49 -13.14 -2.57
N LEU A 90 -9.49 -12.35 -2.95
CA LEU A 90 -9.27 -11.93 -4.34
C LEU A 90 -8.99 -13.12 -5.26
N ALA A 91 -8.10 -14.04 -4.86
CA ALA A 91 -7.81 -15.25 -5.63
C ALA A 91 -9.05 -16.16 -5.82
N ASN A 92 -9.82 -16.36 -4.75
CA ASN A 92 -11.07 -17.14 -4.81
C ASN A 92 -12.11 -16.48 -5.73
N THR A 93 -12.23 -15.14 -5.67
CA THR A 93 -13.16 -14.38 -6.52
C THR A 93 -12.74 -14.44 -7.99
N ALA A 94 -11.45 -14.31 -8.28
CA ALA A 94 -10.94 -14.43 -9.65
C ALA A 94 -11.20 -15.83 -10.22
N SER A 95 -11.02 -16.87 -9.41
CA SER A 95 -11.28 -18.25 -9.80
C SER A 95 -12.77 -18.52 -10.04
N SER A 96 -13.65 -18.07 -9.13
CA SER A 96 -15.10 -18.29 -9.26
C SER A 96 -15.73 -17.57 -10.45
N LEU A 97 -15.18 -16.42 -10.85
CA LEU A 97 -15.64 -15.67 -12.02
C LEU A 97 -14.99 -16.12 -13.34
N GLY A 98 -14.03 -17.06 -13.29
CA GLY A 98 -13.21 -17.44 -14.43
C GLY A 98 -12.39 -16.27 -14.98
N ALA A 99 -11.95 -15.37 -14.11
CA ALA A 99 -11.26 -14.11 -14.40
C ALA A 99 -9.80 -14.13 -13.90
N THR A 100 -9.14 -15.29 -13.91
CA THR A 100 -7.78 -15.46 -13.36
C THR A 100 -6.71 -14.72 -14.15
N ARG A 101 -6.89 -14.49 -15.46
CA ARG A 101 -5.96 -13.69 -16.28
C ARG A 101 -6.03 -12.21 -15.93
N VAL A 102 -7.24 -11.64 -15.94
CA VAL A 102 -7.48 -10.23 -15.61
C VAL A 102 -8.84 -10.14 -14.93
N MET A 103 -8.84 -9.62 -13.70
CA MET A 103 -10.06 -9.27 -12.96
C MET A 103 -10.03 -7.79 -12.57
N ALA A 104 -11.08 -7.06 -12.91
CA ALA A 104 -11.27 -5.67 -12.51
C ALA A 104 -12.17 -5.57 -11.28
N PHE A 105 -11.87 -4.68 -10.34
CA PHE A 105 -12.76 -4.33 -9.24
C PHE A 105 -12.53 -2.89 -8.76
N SER A 106 -13.38 -2.41 -7.84
CA SER A 106 -13.32 -1.05 -7.31
C SER A 106 -13.03 -1.08 -5.81
N LEU A 107 -12.08 -0.26 -5.37
CA LEU A 107 -11.92 0.08 -3.95
C LEU A 107 -12.42 1.50 -3.74
N GLY A 108 -13.67 1.64 -3.29
CA GLY A 108 -14.34 2.93 -3.30
C GLY A 108 -14.47 3.48 -4.73
N THR A 109 -13.82 4.62 -4.98
CA THR A 109 -13.72 5.26 -6.30
C THR A 109 -12.47 4.88 -7.09
N THR A 110 -11.55 4.10 -6.49
CA THR A 110 -10.29 3.68 -7.11
C THR A 110 -10.50 2.42 -7.93
N ARG A 111 -10.03 2.45 -9.18
CA ARG A 111 -10.04 1.29 -10.10
C ARG A 111 -8.85 0.38 -9.80
N VAL A 112 -9.09 -0.91 -9.68
CA VAL A 112 -8.07 -1.92 -9.45
C VAL A 112 -8.20 -3.05 -10.45
N ILE A 113 -7.07 -3.51 -10.98
CA ILE A 113 -6.96 -4.73 -11.75
C ILE A 113 -6.04 -5.67 -10.99
N ILE A 114 -6.38 -6.96 -10.97
CA ILE A 114 -5.47 -8.02 -10.55
C ILE A 114 -5.30 -9.05 -11.66
N SER A 115 -4.16 -9.74 -11.60
CA SER A 115 -3.89 -10.97 -12.35
C SER A 115 -3.54 -12.07 -11.36
N SER A 116 -4.04 -13.27 -11.62
CA SER A 116 -3.67 -14.53 -10.98
C SER A 116 -3.14 -15.53 -12.02
N HIS A 117 -2.61 -15.02 -13.14
CA HIS A 117 -2.06 -15.83 -14.23
C HIS A 117 -0.61 -15.41 -14.55
N PRO A 118 0.34 -16.36 -14.71
CA PRO A 118 1.75 -16.06 -14.92
C PRO A 118 2.02 -15.19 -16.17
N ASP A 119 1.41 -15.49 -17.32
CA ASP A 119 1.62 -14.70 -18.55
C ASP A 119 1.27 -13.21 -18.35
N THR A 120 0.08 -12.93 -17.85
CA THR A 120 -0.37 -11.55 -17.63
C THR A 120 0.41 -10.88 -16.50
N ALA A 121 0.82 -11.63 -15.47
CA ALA A 121 1.72 -11.11 -14.45
C ALA A 121 3.07 -10.72 -15.04
N ARG A 122 3.62 -11.52 -15.97
CA ARG A 122 4.85 -11.20 -16.70
C ARG A 122 4.71 -9.90 -17.48
N GLU A 123 3.64 -9.74 -18.26
CA GLU A 123 3.37 -8.51 -19.02
C GLU A 123 3.28 -7.27 -18.13
N ILE A 124 2.55 -7.37 -17.01
CA ILE A 124 2.43 -6.26 -16.04
C ILE A 124 3.79 -5.93 -15.40
N LEU A 125 4.58 -6.94 -15.04
CA LEU A 125 5.85 -6.72 -14.34
C LEU A 125 6.99 -6.28 -15.28
N SER A 126 6.95 -6.66 -16.56
CA SER A 126 7.95 -6.25 -17.56
C SER A 126 7.58 -4.97 -18.32
N GLY A 127 6.29 -4.61 -18.36
CA GLY A 127 5.81 -3.45 -19.11
C GLY A 127 6.19 -2.12 -18.47
N SER A 128 6.81 -1.22 -19.25
CA SER A 128 7.14 0.14 -18.80
C SER A 128 5.90 0.96 -18.44
N SER A 129 4.75 0.68 -19.06
CA SER A 129 3.47 1.33 -18.73
C SER A 129 2.97 1.04 -17.30
N PHE A 130 3.53 0.03 -16.62
CA PHE A 130 3.18 -0.38 -15.26
C PHE A 130 4.35 -0.20 -14.28
N SER A 131 5.36 0.62 -14.64
CA SER A 131 6.52 0.86 -13.78
C SER A 131 6.18 1.68 -12.53
N ASP A 132 5.16 2.53 -12.61
CA ASP A 132 4.76 3.39 -11.49
C ASP A 132 4.00 2.62 -10.40
N ARG A 133 4.00 3.19 -9.19
CA ARG A 133 3.29 2.65 -8.03
C ARG A 133 2.31 3.69 -7.53
N PRO A 134 1.01 3.37 -7.37
CA PRO A 134 0.08 4.25 -6.68
C PRO A 134 0.59 4.53 -5.26
N ILE A 135 0.83 5.80 -4.95
CA ILE A 135 1.37 6.22 -3.65
C ILE A 135 0.20 6.41 -2.68
N LYS A 136 0.26 5.71 -1.54
CA LYS A 136 -0.67 5.95 -0.42
C LYS A 136 -0.37 7.30 0.23
N GLU A 137 -1.40 7.93 0.80
CA GLU A 137 -1.21 9.20 1.51
C GLU A 137 -0.22 9.07 2.68
N SER A 138 -0.29 7.98 3.45
CA SER A 138 0.66 7.71 4.53
C SER A 138 2.09 7.55 4.02
N ALA A 139 2.28 6.86 2.88
CA ALA A 139 3.59 6.70 2.27
C ALA A 139 4.19 8.04 1.83
N ARG A 140 3.38 8.92 1.25
CA ARG A 140 3.79 10.29 0.91
C ARG A 140 4.19 11.10 2.14
N LEU A 141 3.36 11.12 3.18
CA LEU A 141 3.63 11.88 4.40
C LEU A 141 4.87 11.38 5.16
N LEU A 142 5.20 10.10 4.99
CA LEU A 142 6.43 9.48 5.48
C LEU A 142 7.62 9.65 4.54
N MET A 143 7.55 10.51 3.51
CA MET A 143 8.61 10.82 2.55
C MET A 143 8.97 9.68 1.58
N PHE A 144 8.23 8.57 1.58
CA PHE A 144 8.57 7.43 0.72
C PHE A 144 8.39 7.69 -0.77
N GLU A 145 7.67 8.75 -1.18
CA GLU A 145 7.60 9.18 -2.58
C GLU A 145 8.98 9.56 -3.17
N ARG A 146 9.98 9.83 -2.30
CA ARG A 146 11.38 10.03 -2.68
C ARG A 146 12.22 8.76 -2.53
N ALA A 147 11.74 7.75 -1.82
CA ALA A 147 12.43 6.48 -1.65
C ALA A 147 12.25 5.56 -2.87
N ILE A 148 13.19 4.63 -3.06
CA ILE A 148 13.23 3.71 -4.22
C ILE A 148 11.93 2.89 -4.40
N GLY A 149 11.20 2.62 -3.31
CA GLY A 149 9.99 1.80 -3.32
C GLY A 149 8.76 2.47 -3.93
N PHE A 150 8.68 3.81 -3.87
CA PHE A 150 7.50 4.57 -4.32
C PHE A 150 7.82 5.76 -5.24
N ALA A 151 9.10 6.07 -5.48
CA ALA A 151 9.46 7.11 -6.43
C ALA A 151 8.96 6.78 -7.85
N PRO A 152 8.38 7.76 -8.57
CA PRO A 152 7.86 7.55 -9.91
C PRO A 152 9.00 7.20 -10.88
N SER A 153 8.66 6.40 -11.88
CA SER A 153 9.58 5.98 -12.93
C SER A 153 10.17 7.18 -13.67
N GLY A 154 11.48 7.17 -13.87
CA GLY A 154 12.19 8.27 -14.50
C GLY A 154 13.68 8.27 -14.19
N LYS A 155 14.37 9.37 -14.53
CA LYS A 155 15.81 9.52 -14.32
C LYS A 155 16.21 9.39 -12.85
N TYR A 156 15.45 10.03 -11.95
CA TYR A 156 15.69 9.99 -10.50
C TYR A 156 15.58 8.57 -9.95
N TRP A 157 14.49 7.86 -10.24
CA TRP A 157 14.30 6.48 -9.80
C TRP A 157 15.35 5.52 -10.38
N SER A 158 15.72 5.70 -11.65
CA SER A 158 16.78 4.91 -12.30
C SER A 158 18.14 5.15 -11.64
N HIS A 159 18.43 6.39 -11.25
CA HIS A 159 19.62 6.74 -10.49
C HIS A 159 19.63 6.07 -9.10
N LEU A 160 18.53 6.13 -8.35
CA LEU A 160 18.40 5.42 -7.06
C LEU A 160 18.58 3.91 -7.19
N ARG A 161 17.96 3.29 -8.21
CA ARG A 161 18.14 1.86 -8.55
C ARG A 161 19.61 1.51 -8.79
N ARG A 162 20.33 2.34 -9.56
CA ARG A 162 21.76 2.17 -9.82
C ARG A 162 22.58 2.28 -8.54
N LEU A 163 22.30 3.29 -7.71
CA LEU A 163 22.99 3.47 -6.43
C LEU A 163 22.79 2.26 -5.50
N ALA A 164 21.54 1.81 -5.33
CA ALA A 164 21.23 0.65 -4.51
C ALA A 164 21.90 -0.63 -5.03
N ALA A 165 21.83 -0.89 -6.34
CA ALA A 165 22.45 -2.06 -6.95
C ALA A 165 23.97 -2.09 -6.78
N ASN A 166 24.64 -0.94 -6.93
CA ASN A 166 26.11 -0.87 -6.86
C ASN A 166 26.64 -0.84 -5.43
N HIS A 167 25.96 -0.13 -4.52
CA HIS A 167 26.51 0.22 -3.21
C HIS A 167 25.85 -0.49 -2.03
N MET A 168 24.65 -1.08 -2.21
CA MET A 168 23.96 -1.84 -1.18
C MET A 168 23.86 -3.32 -1.51
N PHE A 169 23.47 -3.65 -2.75
CA PHE A 169 23.12 -5.01 -3.15
C PHE A 169 24.15 -5.69 -4.07
N SER A 170 25.33 -5.09 -4.26
CA SER A 170 26.36 -5.72 -5.07
C SER A 170 26.95 -6.93 -4.33
N PRO A 171 27.39 -7.99 -5.05
CA PRO A 171 27.94 -9.19 -4.42
C PRO A 171 29.07 -8.88 -3.43
N ARG A 172 29.96 -7.96 -3.81
CA ARG A 172 31.05 -7.49 -2.92
C ARG A 172 30.51 -6.90 -1.62
N ARG A 173 29.45 -6.09 -1.67
CA ARG A 173 28.85 -5.47 -0.48
C ARG A 173 28.12 -6.49 0.39
N ILE A 174 27.42 -7.44 -0.22
CA ILE A 174 26.78 -8.55 0.50
C ILE A 174 27.83 -9.36 1.27
N SER A 175 28.98 -9.66 0.66
CA SER A 175 30.10 -10.34 1.32
C SER A 175 30.71 -9.50 2.44
N CYS A 176 30.94 -8.20 2.24
CA CYS A 176 31.48 -7.32 3.29
C CYS A 176 30.58 -7.22 4.54
N LEU A 177 29.27 -7.43 4.38
CA LEU A 177 28.28 -7.44 5.48
C LEU A 177 28.11 -8.83 6.13
N GLU A 178 28.87 -9.83 5.74
CA GLU A 178 28.82 -11.17 6.35
C GLU A 178 29.13 -11.17 7.85
N PRO A 179 30.18 -10.48 8.34
CA PRO A 179 30.48 -10.47 9.78
C PRO A 179 29.36 -9.87 10.62
N LEU A 180 28.68 -8.84 10.10
CA LEU A 180 27.50 -8.25 10.75
C LEU A 180 26.36 -9.27 10.86
N ARG A 181 26.08 -10.02 9.79
CA ARG A 181 25.03 -11.04 9.82
C ARG A 181 25.36 -12.17 10.79
N GLN A 182 26.62 -12.59 10.85
CA GLN A 182 27.08 -13.60 11.82
C GLN A 182 26.86 -13.11 13.26
N LEU A 183 27.29 -11.87 13.56
CA LEU A 183 27.09 -11.27 14.88
C LEU A 183 25.61 -11.19 15.28
N VAL A 184 24.73 -10.75 14.37
CA VAL A 184 23.28 -10.71 14.62
C VAL A 184 22.72 -12.11 14.85
N VAL A 185 23.21 -13.14 14.15
CA VAL A 185 22.81 -14.53 14.38
C VAL A 185 23.27 -15.05 15.73
N ASP A 186 24.51 -14.75 16.13
CA ASP A 186 25.04 -15.15 17.44
C ASP A 186 24.21 -14.54 18.58
N GLU A 187 23.84 -13.26 18.48
CA GLU A 187 22.93 -12.61 19.43
C GLU A 187 21.56 -13.30 19.50
N MET A 188 20.99 -13.67 18.34
CA MET A 188 19.73 -14.41 18.29
C MET A 188 19.86 -15.80 18.94
N LEU A 189 20.95 -16.52 18.70
CA LEU A 189 21.19 -17.85 19.29
C LEU A 189 21.33 -17.79 20.80
N VAL A 190 22.00 -16.76 21.34
CA VAL A 190 22.08 -16.53 22.79
C VAL A 190 20.68 -16.31 23.37
N GLU A 191 19.84 -15.49 22.72
CA GLU A 191 18.46 -15.23 23.17
C GLU A 191 17.59 -16.49 23.11
N ILE A 192 17.75 -17.31 22.06
CA ILE A 192 17.06 -18.60 21.91
C ILE A 192 17.48 -19.59 23.01
N ASN A 193 18.79 -19.79 23.22
CA ASN A 193 19.30 -20.73 24.21
C ASN A 193 18.82 -20.37 25.62
N LYS A 194 18.93 -19.09 25.98
CA LYS A 194 18.43 -18.59 27.26
C LYS A 194 16.92 -18.83 27.42
N GLY A 195 16.13 -18.54 26.38
CA GLY A 195 14.69 -18.78 26.42
C GLY A 195 14.33 -20.25 26.56
N MET A 196 15.09 -21.15 25.91
CA MET A 196 14.93 -22.60 26.06
C MET A 196 15.29 -23.08 27.47
N GLU A 197 16.39 -22.60 28.04
CA GLU A 197 16.82 -22.96 29.41
C GLU A 197 15.81 -22.50 30.47
N GLU A 198 15.26 -21.28 30.32
CA GLU A 198 14.34 -20.70 31.30
C GLU A 198 12.90 -21.23 31.20
N LYS A 199 12.41 -21.50 29.98
CA LYS A 199 10.98 -21.75 29.73
C LYS A 199 10.69 -23.09 29.05
N GLY A 200 11.69 -23.75 28.47
CA GLY A 200 11.52 -24.96 27.66
C GLY A 200 10.90 -24.73 26.27
N PHE A 201 10.59 -23.48 25.90
CA PHE A 201 10.10 -23.09 24.57
C PHE A 201 10.50 -21.65 24.23
N VAL A 202 10.52 -21.31 22.93
CA VAL A 202 10.93 -19.97 22.46
C VAL A 202 9.95 -19.43 21.42
N GLU A 203 9.56 -18.16 21.56
CA GLU A 203 8.82 -17.42 20.55
C GLU A 203 9.78 -16.76 19.54
N LEU A 204 9.91 -17.36 18.36
CA LEU A 204 10.87 -16.90 17.34
C LEU A 204 10.52 -15.56 16.71
N ARG A 205 9.24 -15.15 16.68
CA ARG A 205 8.80 -13.97 15.94
C ARG A 205 9.51 -12.70 16.41
N GLY A 206 9.56 -12.47 17.73
CA GLY A 206 10.21 -11.29 18.31
C GLY A 206 11.71 -11.27 18.03
N ILE A 207 12.37 -12.43 18.19
CA ILE A 207 13.81 -12.61 17.98
C ILE A 207 14.19 -12.32 16.52
N LEU A 208 13.46 -12.89 15.56
CA LEU A 208 13.69 -12.67 14.13
C LEU A 208 13.40 -11.23 13.71
N GLN A 209 12.35 -10.60 14.26
CA GLN A 209 12.04 -9.20 13.99
C GLN A 209 13.15 -8.27 14.49
N LYS A 210 13.63 -8.50 15.72
CA LYS A 210 14.74 -7.76 16.32
C LYS A 210 16.02 -7.95 15.52
N GLY A 211 16.40 -9.19 15.20
CA GLY A 211 17.59 -9.48 14.40
C GLY A 211 17.52 -8.86 13.00
N SER A 212 16.38 -8.97 12.31
CA SER A 212 16.18 -8.33 11.01
C SER A 212 16.32 -6.80 11.09
N LEU A 213 15.77 -6.18 12.13
CA LEU A 213 15.87 -4.75 12.33
C LEU A 213 17.32 -4.33 12.62
N SER A 214 18.02 -5.00 13.54
CA SER A 214 19.43 -4.73 13.84
C SER A 214 20.29 -4.84 12.58
N ASN A 215 20.13 -5.93 11.82
CA ASN A 215 20.87 -6.14 10.57
C ASN A 215 20.63 -4.99 9.56
N ILE A 216 19.38 -4.54 9.38
CA ILE A 216 19.07 -3.44 8.46
C ILE A 216 19.66 -2.12 8.96
N LEU A 217 19.41 -1.76 10.23
CA LEU A 217 19.87 -0.48 10.78
C LEU A 217 21.39 -0.37 10.73
N GLU A 218 22.11 -1.43 11.08
CA GLU A 218 23.57 -1.44 11.05
C GLU A 218 24.13 -1.51 9.63
N SER A 219 23.50 -2.25 8.73
CA SER A 219 23.91 -2.27 7.32
C SER A 219 23.69 -0.91 6.63
N VAL A 220 22.72 -0.12 7.08
CA VAL A 220 22.33 1.14 6.43
C VAL A 220 23.01 2.36 7.06
N LEU A 221 22.97 2.48 8.38
CA LEU A 221 23.47 3.64 9.13
C LEU A 221 24.80 3.39 9.84
N GLY A 222 25.27 2.13 9.85
CA GLY A 222 26.42 1.71 10.64
C GLY A 222 26.06 1.54 12.12
N SER A 223 27.07 1.20 12.93
CA SER A 223 26.96 1.18 14.39
C SER A 223 26.93 2.62 14.93
N SER A 224 25.83 3.35 14.70
CA SER A 224 25.67 4.69 15.26
C SER A 224 25.33 4.58 16.75
N LEU A 225 25.90 5.50 17.54
CA LEU A 225 25.72 5.61 18.99
C LEU A 225 24.30 6.04 19.41
N VAL A 226 23.41 6.26 18.44
CA VAL A 226 22.03 6.68 18.65
C VAL A 226 21.16 5.45 18.88
N GLU A 227 20.31 5.52 19.92
CA GLU A 227 19.53 4.42 20.47
C GLU A 227 18.84 3.57 19.37
N LYS A 228 19.41 2.40 19.03
CA LYS A 228 18.79 1.38 18.16
C LYS A 228 17.32 1.12 18.52
N GLY A 229 16.98 1.25 19.80
CA GLY A 229 15.62 1.16 20.32
C GLY A 229 14.68 2.25 19.79
N GLU A 230 15.09 3.52 19.81
CA GLU A 230 14.26 4.63 19.34
C GLU A 230 13.98 4.52 17.84
N LEU A 231 15.02 4.24 17.04
CA LEU A 231 14.88 4.06 15.60
C LEU A 231 14.04 2.82 15.27
N GLY A 232 14.18 1.75 16.05
CA GLY A 232 13.34 0.56 15.95
C GLY A 232 11.86 0.83 16.19
N LEU A 233 11.54 1.65 17.20
CA LEU A 233 10.17 2.09 17.47
C LEU A 233 9.61 2.93 16.31
N MET A 234 10.43 3.80 15.72
CA MET A 234 10.03 4.59 14.56
C MET A 234 9.72 3.70 13.36
N VAL A 235 10.60 2.74 13.03
CA VAL A 235 10.37 1.78 11.94
C VAL A 235 9.08 0.99 12.16
N LYS A 236 8.85 0.51 13.39
CA LYS A 236 7.60 -0.19 13.75
C LYS A 236 6.36 0.68 13.55
N GLU A 237 6.39 1.94 14.01
CA GLU A 237 5.29 2.89 13.80
C GLU A 237 5.08 3.19 12.30
N GLY A 238 6.16 3.32 11.53
CA GLY A 238 6.10 3.52 10.08
C GLY A 238 5.37 2.38 9.36
N TYR A 239 5.74 1.12 9.66
CA TYR A 239 5.05 -0.05 9.11
C TYR A 239 3.57 -0.11 9.50
N GLU A 240 3.24 0.24 10.75
CA GLU A 240 1.85 0.34 11.20
C GLU A 240 1.07 1.36 10.36
N LEU A 241 1.61 2.57 10.19
CA LEU A 241 0.94 3.65 9.46
C LEU A 241 0.77 3.38 7.95
N ILE A 242 1.73 2.70 7.31
CA ILE A 242 1.61 2.33 5.88
C ILE A 242 0.56 1.24 5.68
N THR A 243 0.44 0.30 6.62
CA THR A 243 -0.47 -0.85 6.52
C THR A 243 -1.88 -0.51 6.94
N MET A 244 -2.05 0.51 7.78
CA MET A 244 -3.34 1.01 8.21
C MET A 244 -4.21 1.48 7.03
N PHE A 245 -5.50 1.17 7.11
CA PHE A 245 -6.46 1.58 6.09
C PHE A 245 -6.72 3.09 6.20
N ASN A 246 -6.66 3.81 5.08
CA ASN A 246 -7.02 5.21 5.00
C ASN A 246 -8.10 5.42 3.93
N TRP A 247 -9.18 6.10 4.30
CA TRP A 247 -10.30 6.39 3.38
C TRP A 247 -9.86 7.23 2.19
N GLU A 248 -8.87 8.10 2.37
CA GLU A 248 -8.38 8.97 1.30
C GLU A 248 -7.67 8.22 0.16
N ASP A 249 -7.18 7.00 0.41
CA ASP A 249 -6.58 6.17 -0.63
C ASP A 249 -7.66 5.57 -1.57
N CYS A 250 -8.92 5.52 -1.13
CA CYS A 250 -10.05 4.95 -1.87
C CYS A 250 -11.05 6.00 -2.36
N PHE A 251 -11.09 7.17 -1.73
CA PHE A 251 -12.03 8.26 -2.02
C PHE A 251 -11.32 9.61 -2.12
N PRO A 252 -11.80 10.54 -2.95
CA PRO A 252 -11.21 11.87 -3.11
C PRO A 252 -11.55 12.81 -1.92
N LEU A 253 -11.39 12.33 -0.68
CA LEU A 253 -11.77 13.03 0.56
C LEU A 253 -10.53 13.56 1.31
N ARG A 254 -9.74 14.42 0.66
CA ARG A 254 -8.40 14.84 1.14
C ARG A 254 -8.36 15.64 2.46
N PHE A 255 -9.50 15.97 3.06
CA PHE A 255 -9.58 16.83 4.24
C PHE A 255 -9.89 16.08 5.54
N LEU A 256 -10.08 14.75 5.49
CA LEU A 256 -10.59 13.97 6.62
C LEU A 256 -9.52 13.02 7.17
N ASP A 257 -9.00 13.31 8.36
CA ASP A 257 -8.09 12.42 9.09
C ASP A 257 -8.84 11.55 10.12
N PHE A 258 -9.80 10.74 9.64
CA PHE A 258 -10.71 9.96 10.49
C PHE A 258 -10.02 9.12 11.57
N LEU A 259 -8.84 8.57 11.26
CA LEU A 259 -8.11 7.67 12.14
C LEU A 259 -6.79 8.28 12.66
N GLY A 260 -6.58 9.59 12.48
CA GLY A 260 -5.38 10.28 12.95
C GLY A 260 -4.08 9.87 12.23
N VAL A 261 -4.18 9.19 11.09
CA VAL A 261 -3.03 8.68 10.32
C VAL A 261 -2.16 9.84 9.85
N LYS A 262 -2.75 10.93 9.36
CA LYS A 262 -1.97 12.08 8.86
C LYS A 262 -1.18 12.73 9.98
N ARG A 263 -1.84 12.98 11.12
CA ARG A 263 -1.19 13.57 12.29
C ARG A 263 -0.01 12.70 12.78
N ARG A 264 -0.20 11.38 12.86
CA ARG A 264 0.86 10.44 13.24
C ARG A 264 1.99 10.40 12.23
N CYS A 265 1.70 10.36 10.92
CA CYS A 265 2.71 10.42 9.86
C CYS A 265 3.52 11.72 9.95
N HIS A 266 2.88 12.87 10.18
CA HIS A 266 3.59 14.13 10.29
C HIS A 266 4.53 14.16 11.50
N LYS A 267 4.05 13.71 12.68
CA LYS A 267 4.88 13.59 13.89
C LYS A 267 6.07 12.66 13.68
N LEU A 268 5.84 11.48 13.09
CA LEU A 268 6.88 10.50 12.81
C LEU A 268 7.89 11.04 11.79
N SER A 269 7.43 11.61 10.68
CA SER A 269 8.32 12.17 9.65
C SER A 269 9.24 13.27 10.19
N THR A 270 8.75 14.10 11.11
CA THR A 270 9.57 15.13 11.77
C THR A 270 10.61 14.50 12.69
N LYS A 271 10.23 13.46 13.44
CA LYS A 271 11.16 12.70 14.28
C LYS A 271 12.27 12.03 13.45
N VAL A 272 11.89 11.40 12.33
CA VAL A 272 12.82 10.80 11.36
C VAL A 272 13.78 11.84 10.80
N ARG A 273 13.27 12.98 10.31
CA ARG A 273 14.11 14.06 9.78
C ARG A 273 15.12 14.58 10.80
N ASN A 274 14.73 14.66 12.06
CA ASN A 274 15.63 15.11 13.12
C ASN A 274 16.73 14.08 13.40
N ILE A 275 16.36 12.82 13.66
CA ILE A 275 17.31 11.77 14.06
C ILE A 275 18.22 11.37 12.90
N VAL A 276 17.64 10.96 11.76
CA VAL A 276 18.42 10.55 10.59
C VAL A 276 19.21 11.74 10.04
N GLY A 277 18.63 12.94 10.05
CA GLY A 277 19.33 14.15 9.64
C GLY A 277 20.51 14.50 10.56
N GLN A 278 20.42 14.26 11.86
CA GLN A 278 21.54 14.40 12.79
C GLN A 278 22.64 13.38 12.46
N ILE A 279 22.29 12.11 12.27
CA ILE A 279 23.25 11.05 11.91
C ILE A 279 24.00 11.43 10.61
N VAL A 280 23.28 11.85 9.57
CA VAL A 280 23.88 12.31 8.30
C VAL A 280 24.84 13.49 8.53
N LYS A 281 24.43 14.50 9.32
CA LYS A 281 25.26 15.67 9.62
C LYS A 281 26.52 15.32 10.39
N GLU A 282 26.41 14.48 11.42
CA GLU A 282 27.54 14.02 12.23
C GLU A 282 28.53 13.22 11.38
N ARG A 283 28.02 12.34 10.51
CA ARG A 283 28.85 11.53 9.61
C ARG A 283 29.62 12.39 8.61
N LYS A 284 28.97 13.42 8.05
CA LYS A 284 29.64 14.41 7.18
C LYS A 284 30.74 15.19 7.91
N LYS A 285 30.52 15.57 9.18
CA LYS A 285 31.51 16.32 9.98
C LYS A 285 32.74 15.50 10.35
N CYS A 286 32.57 14.21 10.63
CA CYS A 286 33.69 13.36 11.03
C CYS A 286 34.71 13.16 9.89
N GLY A 287 34.29 13.29 8.61
CA GLY A 287 35.14 13.03 7.46
C GLY A 287 35.74 11.61 7.45
N ASP A 288 36.66 11.33 6.53
CA ASP A 288 37.39 10.04 6.39
C ASP A 288 38.25 9.63 7.61
N LYS A 289 38.16 10.34 8.75
CA LYS A 289 38.88 9.97 9.99
C LYS A 289 38.39 8.67 10.61
N ILE A 290 37.28 8.09 10.13
CA ILE A 290 36.99 6.66 10.38
C ILE A 290 37.76 5.86 9.34
N ASN A 291 39.04 5.66 9.62
CA ASN A 291 40.01 4.90 8.82
C ASN A 291 39.74 3.38 8.91
N ASN A 292 38.48 3.02 8.66
CA ASN A 292 37.95 1.71 8.35
C ASN A 292 36.60 2.02 7.68
N GLY A 293 36.65 2.29 6.36
CA GLY A 293 35.50 2.71 5.57
C GLY A 293 34.26 1.94 5.98
N GLY A 294 33.32 2.66 6.61
CA GLY A 294 32.15 2.03 7.20
C GLY A 294 31.48 1.16 6.15
N ASN A 295 31.36 -0.14 6.42
CA ASN A 295 30.71 -1.08 5.50
C ASN A 295 29.18 -0.86 5.45
N ASP A 296 28.70 0.30 5.87
CA ASP A 296 27.31 0.73 5.82
C ASP A 296 26.98 1.50 4.52
N PHE A 297 25.69 1.59 4.22
CA PHE A 297 25.18 2.24 3.02
C PHE A 297 25.31 3.76 3.06
N LEU A 298 25.10 4.40 4.22
CA LEU A 298 25.27 5.85 4.39
C LEU A 298 26.70 6.29 4.01
N SER A 299 27.71 5.56 4.45
CA SER A 299 29.11 5.83 4.11
C SER A 299 29.34 5.73 2.60
N ALA A 300 28.72 4.76 1.94
CA ALA A 300 28.79 4.63 0.49
C ALA A 300 28.10 5.79 -0.25
N LEU A 301 26.96 6.27 0.25
CA LEU A 301 26.25 7.44 -0.31
C LEU A 301 27.05 8.74 -0.14
N LEU A 302 27.71 8.93 1.01
CA LEU A 302 28.53 10.10 1.28
C LEU A 302 29.83 10.12 0.45
N ALA A 303 30.34 8.95 0.08
CA ALA A 303 31.55 8.80 -0.75
C ALA A 303 31.30 8.99 -2.26
N LEU A 304 30.04 9.17 -2.69
CA LEU A 304 29.72 9.37 -4.11
C LEU A 304 30.33 10.67 -4.65
N PRO A 305 30.67 10.74 -5.95
CA PRO A 305 31.02 11.99 -6.62
C PRO A 305 29.92 13.04 -6.47
N LYS A 306 30.28 14.33 -6.41
CA LYS A 306 29.32 15.44 -6.21
C LYS A 306 28.13 15.42 -7.18
N GLU A 307 28.31 14.93 -8.39
CA GLU A 307 27.29 14.84 -9.44
C GLU A 307 26.24 13.75 -9.17
N ASP A 308 26.63 12.68 -8.47
CA ASP A 308 25.78 11.55 -8.11
C ASP A 308 25.29 11.64 -6.64
N GLN A 309 25.65 12.70 -5.90
CA GLN A 309 25.23 12.88 -4.52
C GLN A 309 23.76 13.31 -4.43
N LEU A 310 23.03 12.62 -3.54
CA LEU A 310 21.69 13.01 -3.15
C LEU A 310 21.74 14.24 -2.25
N ASN A 311 20.75 15.12 -2.38
CA ASN A 311 20.56 16.18 -1.39
C ASN A 311 20.18 15.58 -0.02
N ASP A 312 20.36 16.35 1.05
CA ASP A 312 20.19 15.86 2.42
C ASP A 312 18.77 15.37 2.72
N SER A 313 17.75 16.02 2.14
CA SER A 313 16.36 15.58 2.27
C SER A 313 16.09 14.23 1.61
N ASP A 314 16.66 14.02 0.42
CA ASP A 314 16.53 12.75 -0.32
C ASP A 314 17.34 11.65 0.36
N MET A 315 18.50 11.98 0.91
CA MET A 315 19.30 11.03 1.70
C MET A 315 18.52 10.55 2.93
N VAL A 316 17.91 11.47 3.68
CA VAL A 316 17.03 11.11 4.80
C VAL A 316 15.87 10.25 4.35
N ALA A 317 15.21 10.60 3.23
CA ALA A 317 14.07 9.84 2.72
C ALA A 317 14.45 8.45 2.18
N VAL A 318 15.67 8.27 1.66
CA VAL A 318 16.17 6.99 1.13
C VAL A 318 16.67 6.07 2.26
N LEU A 319 17.17 6.62 3.36
CA LEU A 319 17.64 5.87 4.52
C LEU A 319 16.51 5.51 5.50
N TRP A 320 15.37 6.18 5.39
CA TRP A 320 14.12 5.90 6.11
C TRP A 320 13.34 4.76 5.47
#